data_AF-A0A9C9KAW4-F1
#
_entry.id   AF-A0A9C9KAW4-F1
#
_cell.length_a   1.000
_cell.length_b   1.000
_cell.length_c   1.000
_cell.angle_alpha   90.00
_cell.angle_beta   90.00
_cell.angle_gamma   90.00
#
_symmetry.space_group_name_H-M   'P 1'
#
loop_
_entity.id
_entity.type
_entity.pdbx_description
1 polymer ?
#
loop_
_entity_poly.entity_id
_entity_poly.type
_entity_poly.pdbx_seq_one_letter_code
_entity_poly.pdbx_strand_id
1 'polypeptide(L)'
;MTGLIESLNISSSPYVNAAISVLAFVVVAKIADLFVDRVLRRFSSFTKTEIDDIIIDLIHYPIFLTIILIGLINAVLYLKPPQKIMFYSNGLLYTVITLIWTITIIRISRLIVKHSINKVSDVTGLGRDIIPLVENIAKITIIIASLTVILSYWKINITPIIASAGLAGAAVALAAKDTIANFIGGVSVFIDKPFKIGDYIVLDGGERGEVV
;
A
#
# COMPACT_ATOMS: atom_id res chain seq x y z
N MET A 1 2.16 -27.54 -6.42
CA MET A 1 3.30 -26.75 -6.94
C MET A 1 4.57 -27.59 -7.13
N THR A 2 4.71 -28.74 -6.45
CA THR A 2 5.82 -29.70 -6.63
C THR A 2 5.81 -30.43 -7.99
N GLY A 3 4.64 -30.72 -8.56
CA GLY A 3 4.54 -31.43 -9.85
C GLY A 3 5.04 -30.64 -11.08
N LEU A 4 4.96 -29.31 -11.08
CA LEU A 4 5.54 -28.49 -12.15
C LEU A 4 7.07 -28.51 -12.14
N ILE A 5 7.67 -28.60 -10.95
CA ILE A 5 9.13 -28.67 -10.75
C ILE A 5 9.68 -30.00 -11.26
N GLU A 6 8.91 -31.08 -11.09
CA GLU A 6 9.29 -32.43 -11.55
C GLU A 6 9.21 -32.56 -13.08
N SER A 7 8.21 -31.93 -13.70
CA SER A 7 8.05 -31.90 -15.17
C SER A 7 9.10 -31.08 -15.93
N LEU A 8 9.82 -30.19 -15.23
CA LEU A 8 10.87 -29.32 -15.79
C LEU A 8 12.30 -29.84 -15.52
N ASN A 9 12.44 -31.01 -14.90
CA ASN A 9 13.73 -31.65 -14.64
C ASN A 9 14.26 -32.33 -15.92
N ILE A 10 14.51 -31.51 -16.94
CA ILE A 10 14.84 -31.94 -18.31
C ILE A 10 16.33 -32.36 -18.42
N SER A 11 17.19 -31.92 -17.50
CA SER A 11 18.64 -32.20 -17.52
C SER A 11 19.16 -32.68 -16.16
N SER A 12 20.16 -33.56 -16.17
CA SER A 12 20.84 -34.09 -14.97
C SER A 12 21.65 -33.04 -14.20
N SER A 13 21.89 -31.86 -14.79
CA SER A 13 22.66 -30.77 -14.18
C SER A 13 21.76 -29.74 -13.48
N PRO A 14 21.90 -29.53 -12.15
CA PRO A 14 21.13 -28.53 -11.39
C PRO A 14 21.24 -27.10 -11.95
N TYR A 15 22.38 -26.75 -12.54
CA TYR A 15 22.63 -25.43 -13.12
C TYR A 15 21.81 -25.19 -14.40
N VAL A 16 21.59 -26.25 -15.19
CA VAL A 16 20.80 -26.17 -16.43
C VAL A 16 19.33 -25.96 -16.10
N ASN A 17 18.81 -26.67 -15.09
CA ASN A 17 17.42 -26.50 -14.64
C ASN A 17 17.18 -25.11 -14.04
N ALA A 18 18.14 -24.57 -13.30
CA ALA A 18 18.08 -23.19 -12.80
C ALA A 18 18.07 -22.15 -13.95
N ALA A 19 18.88 -22.34 -14.99
CA ALA A 19 18.88 -21.45 -16.16
C ALA A 19 17.55 -21.53 -16.93
N ILE A 20 17.01 -22.74 -17.12
CA ILE A 20 15.71 -22.95 -17.77
C ILE A 20 14.60 -22.30 -16.96
N SER A 21 14.62 -22.40 -15.63
CA SER A 21 13.59 -21.77 -14.80
C SER A 21 13.63 -20.24 -14.90
N VAL A 22 14.81 -19.63 -14.87
CA VAL A 22 14.93 -18.17 -15.07
C VAL A 22 14.40 -17.77 -16.44
N LEU A 23 14.81 -18.47 -17.51
CA LEU A 23 14.35 -18.18 -18.87
C LEU A 23 12.82 -18.33 -19.00
N ALA A 24 12.24 -19.38 -18.43
CA ALA A 24 10.80 -19.59 -18.42
C ALA A 24 10.07 -18.44 -17.71
N PHE A 25 10.55 -18.01 -16.55
CA PHE A 25 9.96 -16.89 -15.82
C PHE A 25 10.16 -15.54 -16.53
N VAL A 26 11.25 -15.34 -17.27
CA VAL A 26 11.43 -14.15 -18.13
C VAL A 26 10.41 -14.16 -19.27
N VAL A 27 10.15 -15.32 -19.88
CA VAL A 27 9.10 -15.46 -20.90
C VAL A 27 7.73 -15.19 -20.29
N VAL A 28 7.42 -15.76 -19.13
CA VAL A 28 6.17 -15.49 -18.39
C VAL A 28 6.05 -14.02 -18.02
N ALA A 29 7.14 -13.37 -17.60
CA ALA A 29 7.18 -11.95 -17.28
C ALA A 29 6.83 -11.12 -18.52
N LYS A 30 7.45 -11.41 -19.67
CA LYS A 30 7.12 -10.74 -20.95
C LYS A 30 5.68 -11.01 -21.40
N ILE A 31 5.15 -12.22 -21.20
CA ILE A 31 3.76 -12.53 -21.53
C ILE A 31 2.82 -11.75 -20.62
N ALA A 32 3.12 -11.69 -19.32
CA ALA A 32 2.35 -10.90 -18.37
C ALA A 32 2.41 -9.41 -18.70
N ASP A 33 3.57 -8.90 -19.10
CA ASP A 33 3.79 -7.53 -19.59
C ASP A 33 2.84 -7.21 -20.77
N LEU A 34 2.89 -8.06 -21.80
CA LEU A 34 2.04 -7.95 -22.98
C LEU A 34 0.56 -8.11 -22.65
N PHE A 35 0.22 -8.95 -21.67
CA PHE A 35 -1.16 -9.17 -21.21
C PHE A 35 -1.67 -7.97 -20.42
N VAL A 36 -0.89 -7.41 -19.51
CA VAL A 36 -1.19 -6.19 -18.75
C VAL A 36 -1.46 -5.06 -19.74
N ASP A 37 -0.56 -4.81 -20.69
CA ASP A 37 -0.75 -3.76 -21.68
C ASP A 37 -1.97 -4.00 -22.57
N ARG A 38 -2.26 -5.24 -22.95
CA ARG A 38 -3.39 -5.56 -23.85
C ARG A 38 -4.75 -5.61 -23.15
N VAL A 39 -4.79 -6.03 -21.89
CA VAL A 39 -6.02 -6.26 -21.13
C VAL A 39 -6.34 -5.08 -20.25
N LEU A 40 -5.39 -4.59 -19.44
CA LEU A 40 -5.66 -3.48 -18.53
C LEU A 40 -5.89 -2.16 -19.27
N ARG A 41 -5.18 -1.88 -20.36
CA ARG A 41 -5.48 -0.70 -21.21
C ARG A 41 -6.79 -0.84 -21.99
N ARG A 42 -7.21 -2.08 -22.31
CA ARG A 42 -8.51 -2.35 -22.95
C ARG A 42 -9.69 -2.22 -21.97
N PHE A 43 -9.44 -2.39 -20.67
CA PHE A 43 -10.41 -2.08 -19.64
C PHE A 43 -10.39 -0.60 -19.23
N SER A 44 -9.24 0.09 -19.26
CA SER A 44 -9.19 1.55 -18.97
C SER A 44 -9.91 2.39 -20.03
N SER A 45 -10.14 1.88 -21.25
CA SER A 45 -11.02 2.54 -22.22
C SER A 45 -12.50 2.62 -21.79
N PHE A 46 -12.89 1.97 -20.68
CA PHE A 46 -14.24 2.09 -20.10
C PHE A 46 -14.35 3.15 -18.99
N THR A 47 -13.24 3.71 -18.49
CA THR A 47 -13.23 4.81 -17.51
C THR A 47 -12.70 6.11 -18.14
N LYS A 48 -13.31 7.25 -17.79
CA LYS A 48 -12.98 8.59 -18.36
C LYS A 48 -11.82 9.30 -17.64
N THR A 49 -11.06 8.62 -16.80
CA THR A 49 -10.17 9.24 -15.80
C THR A 49 -8.69 9.00 -16.11
N GLU A 50 -7.94 10.07 -16.39
CA GLU A 50 -6.48 10.06 -16.67
C GLU A 50 -5.62 9.36 -15.59
N ILE A 51 -6.18 9.16 -14.39
CA ILE A 51 -5.47 8.56 -13.25
C ILE A 51 -5.39 7.05 -13.34
N ASP A 52 -6.40 6.41 -13.94
CA ASP A 52 -6.42 4.96 -14.06
C ASP A 52 -5.24 4.50 -14.93
N ASP A 53 -4.94 5.24 -15.99
CA ASP A 53 -3.80 4.99 -16.87
C ASP A 53 -2.46 5.16 -16.14
N ILE A 54 -2.31 6.23 -15.34
CA ILE A 54 -1.09 6.46 -14.55
C ILE A 54 -0.90 5.37 -13.49
N ILE A 55 -1.98 4.93 -12.83
CA ILE A 55 -1.92 3.86 -11.84
C ILE A 55 -1.52 2.53 -12.51
N ILE A 56 -2.09 2.22 -13.67
CA ILE A 56 -1.72 1.02 -14.45
C ILE A 56 -0.23 1.05 -14.78
N ASP A 57 0.29 2.17 -15.26
CA ASP A 57 1.72 2.34 -15.58
C ASP A 57 2.61 2.19 -14.34
N LEU A 58 2.16 2.67 -13.17
CA LEU A 58 2.87 2.51 -11.91
C LEU A 58 2.91 1.07 -11.40
N ILE A 59 1.89 0.26 -11.69
CA ILE A 59 1.76 -1.13 -11.25
C ILE A 59 2.48 -2.09 -12.21
N HIS A 60 2.53 -1.75 -13.50
CA HIS A 60 3.13 -2.57 -14.57
C HIS A 60 4.58 -2.97 -14.27
N TYR A 61 5.46 -1.99 -14.05
CA TYR A 61 6.88 -2.23 -13.79
C TYR A 61 7.14 -3.12 -12.54
N PRO A 62 6.51 -2.87 -11.38
CA PRO A 62 6.57 -3.76 -10.21
C PRO A 62 6.14 -5.20 -10.50
N ILE A 63 5.02 -5.39 -11.21
CA ILE A 63 4.53 -6.73 -11.56
C ILE A 63 5.59 -7.46 -12.39
N PHE A 64 6.09 -6.83 -13.45
CA PHE A 64 7.12 -7.41 -14.30
C PHE A 64 8.36 -7.83 -13.49
N LEU A 65 8.88 -6.94 -12.64
CA LEU A 65 10.02 -7.25 -11.78
C LEU A 65 9.73 -8.37 -10.79
N THR A 66 8.53 -8.42 -10.21
CA THR A 66 8.18 -9.48 -9.25
C THR A 66 8.17 -10.85 -9.89
N ILE A 67 7.70 -10.99 -11.13
CA ILE A 67 7.69 -12.26 -11.86
C ILE A 67 9.13 -12.73 -12.10
N ILE A 68 10.04 -11.82 -12.49
CA ILE A 68 11.46 -12.14 -12.65
C ILE A 68 12.08 -12.56 -11.32
N LEU A 69 11.81 -11.83 -10.23
CA LEU A 69 12.35 -12.14 -8.91
C LEU A 69 11.83 -13.47 -8.37
N ILE A 70 10.56 -13.82 -8.63
CA ILE A 70 10.01 -15.16 -8.33
C ILE A 70 10.75 -16.22 -9.13
N GLY A 71 11.04 -15.98 -10.41
CA GLY A 71 11.86 -16.89 -11.22
C GLY A 71 13.24 -17.13 -10.63
N LEU A 72 13.87 -16.07 -10.11
CA LEU A 72 15.16 -16.15 -9.44
C LEU A 72 15.08 -16.92 -8.11
N ILE A 73 14.04 -16.71 -7.30
CA ILE A 73 13.78 -17.49 -6.07
C ILE A 73 13.66 -18.99 -6.41
N ASN A 74 12.91 -19.31 -7.47
CA ASN A 74 12.78 -20.70 -7.91
C ASN A 74 14.10 -21.29 -8.44
N ALA A 75 14.92 -20.49 -9.14
CA ALA A 75 16.23 -20.92 -9.60
C ALA A 75 17.18 -21.30 -8.44
N VAL A 76 17.12 -20.55 -7.33
CA VAL A 76 17.87 -20.87 -6.11
C VAL A 76 17.44 -22.22 -5.52
N LEU A 77 16.16 -22.58 -5.61
CA LEU A 77 15.66 -23.89 -5.13
C LEU A 77 16.27 -25.07 -5.91
N TYR A 78 16.45 -24.94 -7.23
CA TYR A 78 17.07 -25.99 -8.06
C TYR A 78 18.53 -26.25 -7.72
N LEU A 79 19.25 -25.22 -7.29
CA LEU A 79 20.66 -25.32 -6.89
C LEU A 79 20.84 -26.06 -5.56
N LYS A 80 19.76 -26.30 -4.80
CA LYS A 80 19.76 -26.93 -3.46
C LYS A 80 20.92 -26.44 -2.56
N PRO A 81 21.12 -25.12 -2.43
CA PRO A 81 22.22 -24.61 -1.62
C PRO A 81 22.04 -24.95 -0.13
N PRO A 82 23.12 -24.88 0.67
CA PRO A 82 23.05 -24.99 2.12
C PRO A 82 21.97 -24.06 2.71
N GLN A 83 21.31 -24.50 3.79
CA GLN A 83 20.18 -23.78 4.40
C GLN A 83 20.47 -22.30 4.70
N LYS A 84 21.71 -21.99 5.13
CA LYS A 84 22.14 -20.59 5.36
C LYS A 84 22.07 -19.75 4.09
N ILE A 85 22.62 -20.25 2.98
CA ILE A 85 22.62 -19.54 1.69
C ILE A 85 21.18 -19.38 1.17
N MET A 86 20.35 -20.41 1.33
CA MET A 86 18.92 -20.34 0.98
C MET A 86 18.18 -19.25 1.78
N PHE A 87 18.46 -19.15 3.08
CA PHE A 87 17.86 -18.14 3.95
C PHE A 87 18.23 -16.71 3.53
N TYR A 88 19.52 -16.42 3.35
CA TYR A 88 19.98 -15.08 2.97
C TYR A 88 19.53 -14.67 1.56
N SER A 89 19.59 -15.59 0.60
CA SER A 89 19.15 -15.31 -0.78
C SER A 89 17.66 -15.01 -0.85
N ASN A 90 16.81 -15.86 -0.27
CA ASN A 90 15.36 -15.62 -0.23
C ASN A 90 15.02 -14.36 0.56
N GLY A 91 15.65 -14.16 1.72
CA GLY A 91 15.46 -12.95 2.53
C GLY A 91 15.76 -11.67 1.75
N LEU A 92 16.88 -11.65 0.99
CA LEU A 92 17.24 -10.52 0.13
C LEU A 92 16.23 -10.33 -1.01
N LEU A 93 15.86 -11.39 -1.72
CA LEU A 93 14.92 -11.30 -2.85
C LEU A 93 13.53 -10.83 -2.41
N TYR A 94 12.99 -11.37 -1.32
CA TYR A 94 11.73 -10.90 -0.76
C TYR A 94 11.81 -9.46 -0.24
N THR A 95 12.96 -9.05 0.33
CA THR A 95 13.17 -7.65 0.73
C THR A 95 13.13 -6.72 -0.48
N VAL A 96 13.78 -7.09 -1.58
CA VAL A 96 13.75 -6.31 -2.84
C VAL A 96 12.33 -6.20 -3.39
N ILE A 97 11.58 -7.31 -3.41
CA ILE A 97 10.17 -7.33 -3.81
C ILE A 97 9.36 -6.34 -2.96
N THR A 98 9.48 -6.41 -1.63
CA THR A 98 8.75 -5.53 -0.72
C THR A 98 9.12 -4.07 -0.93
N LEU A 99 10.40 -3.74 -1.15
CA LEU A 99 10.83 -2.37 -1.40
C LEU A 99 10.24 -1.81 -2.71
N ILE A 100 10.22 -2.60 -3.77
CA ILE A 100 9.59 -2.22 -5.06
C ILE A 100 8.12 -1.87 -4.81
N TRP A 101 7.37 -2.75 -4.16
CA TRP A 101 5.95 -2.51 -3.84
C TRP A 101 5.74 -1.33 -2.90
N THR A 102 6.61 -1.14 -1.91
CA THR A 102 6.56 0.00 -0.98
C THR A 102 6.61 1.31 -1.75
N ILE A 103 7.57 1.44 -2.67
CA ILE A 103 7.74 2.65 -3.50
C ILE A 103 6.52 2.86 -4.38
N THR A 104 6.00 1.80 -5.00
CA THR A 104 4.80 1.86 -5.85
C THR A 104 3.57 2.29 -5.08
N ILE A 105 3.32 1.70 -3.91
CA ILE A 105 2.16 2.04 -3.08
C ILE A 105 2.25 3.49 -2.60
N ILE A 106 3.45 3.98 -2.22
CA ILE A 106 3.64 5.39 -1.86
C ILE A 106 3.33 6.31 -3.05
N ARG A 107 3.77 5.96 -4.27
CA ARG A 107 3.47 6.76 -5.47
C ARG A 107 1.98 6.78 -5.79
N ILE A 108 1.32 5.63 -5.75
CA ILE A 108 -0.13 5.51 -5.96
C ILE A 108 -0.90 6.30 -4.90
N SER A 109 -0.52 6.16 -3.62
CA SER A 109 -1.14 6.88 -2.52
C SER A 109 -1.07 8.40 -2.73
N ARG A 110 0.10 8.94 -3.13
CA ARG A 110 0.23 10.37 -3.46
C ARG A 110 -0.66 10.80 -4.61
N LEU A 111 -0.76 10.00 -5.67
CA LEU A 111 -1.64 10.32 -6.80
C LEU A 111 -3.11 10.39 -6.37
N ILE A 112 -3.56 9.41 -5.58
CA ILE A 112 -4.93 9.37 -5.05
C ILE A 112 -5.21 10.59 -4.17
N VAL A 113 -4.30 10.91 -3.24
CA VAL A 113 -4.45 12.05 -2.32
C VAL A 113 -4.50 13.37 -3.10
N LYS A 114 -3.55 13.58 -4.01
CA LYS A 114 -3.48 14.80 -4.83
C LYS A 114 -4.72 14.98 -5.70
N HIS A 115 -5.21 13.92 -6.34
CA HIS A 115 -6.42 14.03 -7.16
C HIS A 115 -7.68 14.27 -6.32
N SER A 116 -7.84 13.53 -5.22
CA SER A 116 -9.01 13.64 -4.37
C SER A 116 -9.11 15.03 -3.76
N ILE A 117 -7.99 15.59 -3.32
CA ILE A 117 -7.98 16.92 -2.70
C ILE A 117 -8.08 18.03 -3.74
N ASN A 118 -7.46 17.93 -4.91
CA ASN A 118 -7.61 18.94 -5.97
C ASN A 118 -9.09 19.10 -6.40
N LYS A 119 -9.83 17.99 -6.50
CA LYS A 119 -11.26 18.02 -6.81
C LYS A 119 -12.11 18.73 -5.73
N VAL A 120 -11.66 18.72 -4.49
CA VAL A 120 -12.33 19.35 -3.33
C VAL A 120 -11.84 20.78 -3.09
N SER A 121 -10.58 21.06 -3.42
CA SER A 121 -9.94 22.37 -3.21
C SER A 121 -10.49 23.44 -4.14
N ASP A 122 -10.89 23.05 -5.35
CA ASP A 122 -11.58 23.94 -6.30
C ASP A 122 -12.90 24.50 -5.74
N VAL A 123 -13.44 23.89 -4.67
CA VAL A 123 -14.70 24.30 -4.02
C VAL A 123 -14.47 25.02 -2.69
N THR A 124 -13.40 24.73 -1.94
CA THR A 124 -13.27 25.15 -0.52
C THR A 124 -12.00 25.92 -0.17
N GLY A 125 -11.00 26.05 -1.06
CA GLY A 125 -9.75 26.79 -0.82
C GLY A 125 -8.78 26.17 0.22
N LEU A 126 -9.21 25.14 0.95
CA LEU A 126 -8.47 24.48 2.04
C LEU A 126 -7.48 23.39 1.59
N GLY A 127 -7.47 23.02 0.31
CA GLY A 127 -6.84 21.77 -0.11
C GLY A 127 -5.31 21.76 -0.10
N ARG A 128 -4.63 22.91 -0.24
CA ARG A 128 -3.18 22.93 -0.47
C ARG A 128 -2.37 22.51 0.76
N ASP A 129 -2.85 22.85 1.96
CA ASP A 129 -2.15 22.57 3.22
C ASP A 129 -2.46 21.18 3.79
N ILE A 130 -3.61 20.59 3.39
CA ILE A 130 -4.04 19.26 3.84
C ILE A 130 -3.32 18.13 3.08
N ILE A 131 -3.01 18.34 1.78
CA ILE A 131 -2.31 17.35 0.94
C ILE A 131 -1.04 16.82 1.61
N PRO A 132 -0.04 17.65 2.00
CA PRO A 132 1.20 17.14 2.56
C PRO A 132 0.99 16.42 3.91
N LEU A 133 -0.02 16.81 4.69
CA LEU A 133 -0.35 16.16 5.96
C LEU A 133 -0.86 14.73 5.72
N VAL A 134 -1.83 14.55 4.84
CA VAL A 134 -2.39 13.24 4.50
C VAL A 134 -1.35 12.35 3.83
N GLU A 135 -0.54 12.90 2.90
CA GLU A 135 0.54 12.15 2.25
C GLU A 135 1.59 11.66 3.25
N ASN A 136 1.98 12.48 4.22
CA ASN A 136 2.96 12.10 5.23
C ASN A 136 2.45 11.00 6.15
N ILE A 137 1.19 11.10 6.61
CA ILE A 137 0.57 10.06 7.43
C ILE A 137 0.53 8.73 6.66
N ALA A 138 0.01 8.75 5.43
CA ALA A 138 -0.06 7.55 4.59
C ALA A 138 1.34 6.94 4.35
N LYS A 139 2.33 7.78 4.03
CA LYS A 139 3.71 7.34 3.82
C LYS A 139 4.31 6.68 5.07
N ILE A 140 4.12 7.27 6.25
CA ILE A 140 4.61 6.71 7.52
C ILE A 140 3.97 5.34 7.77
N THR A 141 2.65 5.23 7.60
CA THR A 141 1.92 3.97 7.76
C THR A 141 2.42 2.89 6.80
N ILE A 142 2.61 3.22 5.52
CA ILE A 142 3.12 2.29 4.50
C ILE A 142 4.55 1.83 4.86
N ILE A 143 5.42 2.73 5.31
CA ILE A 143 6.80 2.40 5.70
C ILE A 143 6.81 1.45 6.91
N ILE A 144 6.02 1.73 7.94
CA ILE A 144 5.94 0.86 9.13
C ILE A 144 5.45 -0.53 8.73
N ALA A 145 4.38 -0.63 7.95
CA ALA A 145 3.85 -1.91 7.47
C ALA A 145 4.88 -2.68 6.64
N SER A 146 5.59 -2.00 5.74
CA SER A 146 6.61 -2.61 4.88
C SER A 146 7.82 -3.09 5.69
N LEU A 147 8.22 -2.36 6.72
CA LEU A 147 9.28 -2.76 7.63
C LEU A 147 8.90 -4.05 8.39
N THR A 148 7.67 -4.15 8.88
CA THR A 148 7.16 -5.37 9.52
C THR A 148 7.21 -6.58 8.59
N VAL A 149 6.82 -6.40 7.33
CA VAL A 149 6.89 -7.47 6.30
C VAL A 149 8.33 -7.89 6.06
N ILE A 150 9.26 -6.94 5.91
CA ILE A 150 10.69 -7.24 5.71
C ILE A 150 11.21 -8.07 6.89
N LEU A 151 11.02 -7.59 8.12
CA LEU A 151 11.51 -8.27 9.33
C LEU A 151 10.96 -9.70 9.48
N SER A 152 9.73 -9.94 9.03
CA SER A 152 9.13 -11.28 9.01
C SER A 152 9.90 -12.26 8.12
N TYR A 153 10.40 -11.83 6.96
CA TYR A 153 11.24 -12.67 6.09
C TYR A 153 12.57 -13.05 6.74
N TRP A 154 13.12 -12.13 7.54
CA TRP A 154 14.35 -12.34 8.30
C TRP A 154 14.15 -13.11 9.61
N LYS A 155 12.93 -13.63 9.87
CA LYS A 155 12.56 -14.34 11.10
C LYS A 155 12.85 -13.54 12.37
N ILE A 156 12.82 -12.21 12.25
CA ILE A 156 12.91 -11.30 13.39
C ILE A 156 11.52 -11.19 14.00
N ASN A 157 11.45 -11.24 15.33
CA ASN A 157 10.18 -11.14 16.05
C ASN A 157 9.56 -9.74 15.83
N ILE A 158 8.39 -9.70 15.19
CA ILE A 158 7.64 -8.47 14.89
C ILE A 158 6.71 -8.04 16.03
N THR A 159 6.46 -8.90 17.02
CA THR A 159 5.57 -8.61 18.15
C THR A 159 5.93 -7.32 18.89
N PRO A 160 7.22 -7.03 19.19
CA PRO A 160 7.59 -5.77 19.85
C PRO A 160 7.24 -4.53 19.03
N ILE A 161 7.32 -4.61 17.69
CA ILE A 161 7.04 -3.49 16.78
C ILE A 161 5.53 -3.26 16.69
N ILE A 162 4.75 -4.34 16.58
CA ILE A 162 3.29 -4.22 16.56
C ILE A 162 2.77 -3.70 17.90
N ALA A 163 3.34 -4.18 19.02
CA ALA A 163 2.99 -3.70 20.36
C ALA A 163 3.34 -2.21 20.55
N SER A 164 4.52 -1.77 20.12
CA SER A 164 4.92 -0.36 20.24
C SER A 164 4.12 0.55 19.30
N ALA A 165 3.83 0.11 18.08
CA ALA A 165 2.93 0.83 17.16
C ALA A 165 1.52 0.97 17.74
N GLY A 166 1.01 -0.08 18.41
CA GLY A 166 -0.28 -0.03 19.12
C GLY A 166 -0.29 1.00 20.25
N LEU A 167 0.76 1.03 21.08
CA LEU A 167 0.90 2.01 22.17
C LEU A 167 1.02 3.44 21.64
N ALA A 168 1.83 3.65 20.59
CA ALA A 168 1.96 4.95 19.94
C ALA A 168 0.64 5.41 19.32
N GLY A 169 -0.10 4.50 18.65
CA GLY A 169 -1.42 4.76 18.11
C GLY A 169 -2.44 5.14 19.18
N ALA A 170 -2.42 4.46 20.33
CA ALA A 170 -3.26 4.80 21.47
C ALA A 170 -2.95 6.19 22.04
N ALA A 171 -1.67 6.56 22.13
CA ALA A 171 -1.25 7.90 22.57
C ALA A 171 -1.75 9.00 21.59
N VAL A 172 -1.63 8.78 20.29
CA VAL A 172 -2.15 9.69 19.26
C VAL A 172 -3.67 9.82 19.33
N ALA A 173 -4.38 8.68 19.50
CA ALA A 173 -5.84 8.68 19.63
C ALA A 173 -6.30 9.45 20.89
N LEU A 174 -5.58 9.29 22.00
CA LEU A 174 -5.88 10.03 23.23
C LEU A 174 -5.64 11.53 23.06
N ALA A 175 -4.56 11.92 22.39
CA ALA A 175 -4.27 13.32 22.08
C ALA A 175 -5.32 13.95 21.13
N ALA A 176 -5.88 13.15 20.21
CA ALA A 176 -6.91 13.60 19.28
C ALA A 176 -8.34 13.54 19.86
N LYS A 177 -8.52 13.01 21.08
CA LYS A 177 -9.83 12.69 21.67
C LYS A 177 -10.81 13.87 21.62
N ASP A 178 -10.39 15.05 22.08
CA ASP A 178 -11.29 16.21 22.18
C ASP A 178 -11.67 16.75 20.80
N THR A 179 -10.74 16.70 19.83
CA THR A 179 -11.03 17.10 18.44
C THR A 179 -12.07 16.19 17.81
N ILE A 180 -11.93 14.87 17.99
CA ILE A 180 -12.87 13.89 17.48
C ILE A 180 -14.23 14.04 18.17
N ALA A 181 -14.25 14.25 19.49
CA ALA A 181 -15.48 14.46 20.26
C ALA A 181 -16.25 15.70 19.76
N ASN A 182 -15.56 16.82 19.54
CA ASN A 182 -16.17 18.05 19.02
C ASN A 182 -16.70 17.87 17.60
N PHE A 183 -15.97 17.16 16.73
CA PHE A 183 -16.42 16.85 15.38
C PHE A 183 -17.71 16.02 15.38
N ILE A 184 -17.75 14.95 16.17
CA ILE A 184 -18.94 14.09 16.30
C ILE A 184 -20.11 14.89 16.88
N GLY A 185 -19.86 15.74 17.89
CA GLY A 185 -20.86 16.64 18.46
C GLY A 185 -21.46 17.58 17.40
N GLY A 186 -20.62 18.20 16.58
CA GLY A 186 -21.08 19.05 15.47
C GLY A 186 -21.91 18.30 14.43
N VAL A 187 -21.53 17.06 14.07
CA VAL A 187 -22.31 16.21 13.16
C VAL A 187 -23.68 15.86 13.76
N SER A 188 -23.73 15.54 15.06
CA SER A 188 -25.01 15.27 15.76
C SER A 188 -25.92 16.50 15.75
N VAL A 189 -25.39 17.69 16.07
CA VAL A 189 -26.16 18.95 15.99
C VAL A 189 -26.69 19.19 14.58
N PHE A 190 -25.89 18.93 13.55
CA PHE A 190 -26.32 19.08 12.16
C PHE A 190 -27.44 18.11 11.75
N ILE A 191 -27.36 16.85 12.20
CA ILE A 191 -28.34 15.81 11.87
C ILE A 191 -29.64 16.02 12.66
N ASP A 192 -29.53 16.20 13.97
CA ASP A 192 -30.66 16.25 14.88
C ASP A 192 -31.36 17.63 14.86
N LYS A 193 -30.65 18.67 14.42
CA LYS A 193 -31.10 20.07 14.35
C LYS A 193 -31.91 20.51 15.58
N PRO A 194 -31.36 20.39 16.80
CA PRO A 194 -32.08 20.68 18.04
C PRO A 194 -32.48 22.15 18.19
N PHE A 195 -31.85 23.05 17.44
CA PHE A 195 -32.12 24.48 17.38
C PHE A 195 -31.84 25.01 15.96
N LYS A 196 -32.35 26.21 15.66
CA LYS A 196 -32.17 26.91 14.38
C LYS A 196 -31.41 28.23 14.57
N ILE A 197 -30.90 28.76 13.46
CA ILE A 197 -30.30 30.10 13.41
C ILE A 197 -31.37 31.12 13.83
N GLY A 198 -31.03 32.00 14.77
CA GLY A 198 -31.94 32.96 15.39
C GLY A 198 -32.61 32.50 16.68
N ASP A 199 -32.46 31.24 17.08
CA ASP A 199 -33.01 30.77 18.36
C ASP A 199 -32.15 31.31 19.52
N TYR A 200 -32.80 31.81 20.57
CA TYR A 200 -32.12 32.17 21.82
C TYR A 200 -32.04 30.95 22.73
N ILE A 201 -30.84 30.47 23.01
CA ILE A 201 -30.60 29.25 23.77
C ILE A 201 -29.80 29.52 25.05
N VAL A 202 -29.98 28.64 26.02
CA VAL A 202 -29.23 28.62 27.28
C VAL A 202 -28.52 27.28 27.36
N LEU A 203 -27.19 27.32 27.42
CA LEU A 203 -26.35 26.13 27.58
C LEU A 203 -26.25 25.75 29.06
N ASP A 204 -26.00 24.48 29.34
CA ASP A 204 -25.85 23.97 30.71
C ASP A 204 -24.72 24.67 31.50
N GLY A 205 -23.70 25.19 30.79
CA GLY A 205 -22.61 25.98 31.36
C GLY A 205 -23.01 27.39 31.81
N GLY A 206 -24.26 27.80 31.62
CA GLY A 206 -24.77 29.12 31.97
C GLY A 206 -24.59 30.19 30.87
N GLU A 207 -23.93 29.84 29.76
CA GLU A 207 -23.82 30.70 28.58
C GLU A 207 -25.19 30.87 27.91
N ARG A 208 -25.52 32.10 27.50
CA ARG A 208 -26.80 32.45 26.88
C ARG A 208 -26.57 33.36 25.69
N GLY A 209 -27.27 33.10 24.59
CA GLY A 209 -27.13 33.90 23.38
C GLY A 209 -28.07 33.45 22.27
N GLU A 210 -28.08 34.23 21.21
CA GLU A 210 -28.76 33.90 19.96
C GLU A 210 -27.82 33.09 19.06
N VAL A 211 -28.33 32.03 18.43
CA VAL A 211 -27.57 31.19 17.51
C VAL A 211 -27.35 31.96 16.20
N VAL A 212 -26.09 32.24 15.86
CA VAL A 212 -25.67 32.92 14.63
C VAL A 212 -25.04 31.98 13.61
#